data_AF-A0A1T0ADT8-F1
#
_entry.id   AF-A0A1T0ADT8-F1
#
_cell.length_a   1.000
_cell.length_b   1.000
_cell.length_c   1.000
_cell.angle_alpha   90.00
_cell.angle_beta   90.00
_cell.angle_gamma   90.00
#
_symmetry.space_group_name_H-M   'P 1'
#
loop_
_entity.id
_entity.type
_entity.pdbx_description
1 polymer ?
#
loop_
_entity_poly.entity_id
_entity_poly.type
_entity_poly.pdbx_seq_one_letter_code
_entity_poly.pdbx_strand_id
1 'polypeptide(L)'
;MKLVQNGQTFTYETQDEVEFTSVQFGVDGPKITNVGGNINVGDVNGAPVKITGVADGDIGPDSNDAINGSQLYWATAASKTEVRAGTNVANVTQTVGENGQSIYTVNAEGTNVKAGSDNVTVTHGQRDGDNDVTYTVDIAKDLVLDSVTTGDATLDGKGLSIVGGPSITVDGIDAGGKTISGVKAGVNPDDAVNVSQLTQAVNGAKSTVSSADDSVTVRESVHPATGATNYDLSVKTDGTTITSVPGAGLTVNTTPLVVGEDGKVIVPTDENAGKLPTAGDVANAINSSSFTLTAQGENGSKVQPGSTVDMNNTDGNIVISKTPDSNNVTYNLANDLKVNTVKVGGENGPTIGADEEGNVRIGDNNGEPVRITNVAPGVDGTDAVNVNQLKDFAGNINNRISGVADDANAGVSSAMAMAALPQAYIPGKSMLTGGMATYNGESAVAVGFSKLSDNGRWVLKMSGSADSQGNAGAAIGAGFHF
;
A
#
# COMPACT_ATOMS: atom_id res chain seq x y z
N MET A 1 186.10 -49.17 -46.40
CA MET A 1 187.40 -49.25 -45.72
C MET A 1 188.51 -49.20 -46.76
N LYS A 2 189.59 -48.43 -46.55
CA LYS A 2 190.74 -48.31 -47.48
C LYS A 2 192.00 -48.86 -46.83
N LEU A 3 192.84 -49.56 -47.61
CA LEU A 3 194.08 -50.18 -47.14
C LEU A 3 195.30 -49.57 -47.83
N VAL A 4 196.32 -49.17 -47.07
CA VAL A 4 197.60 -48.67 -47.61
C VAL A 4 198.75 -49.41 -46.94
N GLN A 5 199.69 -49.92 -47.74
CA GLN A 5 200.94 -50.51 -47.25
C GLN A 5 202.07 -49.51 -47.40
N ASN A 6 202.80 -49.23 -46.31
CA ASN A 6 204.11 -48.57 -46.42
C ASN A 6 205.15 -49.43 -45.70
N GLY A 7 206.01 -50.11 -46.47
CA GLY A 7 206.91 -51.14 -45.95
C GLY A 7 206.16 -52.37 -45.44
N GLN A 8 206.37 -52.74 -44.17
CA GLN A 8 205.78 -53.95 -43.56
C GLN A 8 204.53 -53.69 -42.71
N THR A 9 203.93 -52.49 -42.74
CA THR A 9 202.74 -52.20 -41.92
C THR A 9 201.59 -51.63 -42.74
N PHE A 10 200.37 -52.07 -42.37
CA PHE A 10 199.08 -51.64 -42.90
C PHE A 10 198.21 -51.08 -41.77
N THR A 11 197.41 -50.06 -42.06
CA THR A 11 196.42 -49.46 -41.12
C THR A 11 195.04 -49.32 -41.79
N TYR A 12 193.98 -49.26 -40.97
CA TYR A 12 192.56 -49.38 -41.35
C TYR A 12 191.66 -48.34 -40.62
N GLU A 13 190.71 -47.68 -41.32
CA GLU A 13 189.65 -46.78 -40.77
C GLU A 13 188.32 -46.78 -41.59
N THR A 14 187.21 -46.39 -40.94
CA THR A 14 185.83 -46.24 -41.47
C THR A 14 185.46 -44.77 -41.76
N GLN A 15 184.49 -44.52 -42.67
CA GLN A 15 184.16 -43.17 -43.19
C GLN A 15 183.06 -42.45 -42.37
N ASP A 16 183.06 -41.11 -42.44
CA ASP A 16 182.11 -40.24 -41.72
C ASP A 16 180.68 -40.34 -42.24
N GLU A 17 180.51 -40.55 -43.55
CA GLU A 17 179.20 -40.79 -44.15
C GLU A 17 179.07 -42.25 -44.56
N VAL A 18 178.07 -42.91 -43.97
CA VAL A 18 177.75 -44.31 -44.22
C VAL A 18 176.31 -44.39 -44.71
N GLU A 19 176.14 -44.80 -45.96
CA GLU A 19 174.82 -45.09 -46.51
C GLU A 19 174.38 -46.50 -46.10
N PHE A 20 173.22 -46.58 -45.46
CA PHE A 20 172.56 -47.84 -45.12
C PHE A 20 171.35 -48.04 -46.04
N THR A 21 171.28 -49.19 -46.73
CA THR A 21 170.06 -49.62 -47.43
C THR A 21 168.92 -49.93 -46.46
N SER A 22 169.26 -50.34 -45.24
CA SER A 22 168.32 -50.42 -44.14
C SER A 22 169.10 -50.41 -42.83
N VAL A 23 168.49 -49.85 -41.78
CA VAL A 23 169.02 -49.96 -40.43
C VAL A 23 168.07 -50.84 -39.63
N GLN A 24 168.59 -51.98 -39.20
CA GLN A 24 167.88 -52.97 -38.40
C GLN A 24 168.37 -52.83 -36.96
N PHE A 25 167.49 -52.40 -36.05
CA PHE A 25 167.84 -52.21 -34.65
C PHE A 25 167.68 -53.53 -33.89
N GLY A 26 168.74 -54.35 -33.86
CA GLY A 26 168.74 -55.67 -33.24
C GLY A 26 168.06 -56.77 -34.09
N VAL A 27 168.21 -58.04 -33.69
CA VAL A 27 167.87 -59.21 -34.55
C VAL A 27 166.38 -59.37 -34.88
N ASP A 28 165.47 -58.85 -34.05
CA ASP A 28 163.99 -58.88 -34.26
C ASP A 28 163.33 -57.49 -34.14
N GLY A 29 164.11 -56.41 -34.08
CA GLY A 29 163.58 -55.07 -33.84
C GLY A 29 162.98 -54.37 -35.06
N PRO A 30 162.53 -53.11 -34.92
CA PRO A 30 162.04 -52.33 -36.04
C PRO A 30 163.15 -52.14 -37.09
N LYS A 31 162.78 -52.34 -38.35
CA LYS A 31 163.61 -52.04 -39.50
C LYS A 31 163.19 -50.70 -40.08
N ILE A 32 164.16 -49.80 -40.23
CA ILE A 32 163.94 -48.56 -40.96
C ILE A 32 164.33 -48.80 -42.42
N THR A 33 163.36 -48.57 -43.30
CA THR A 33 163.52 -48.66 -44.75
C THR A 33 162.99 -47.41 -45.44
N ASN A 34 163.58 -47.09 -46.60
CA ASN A 34 163.07 -46.08 -47.51
C ASN A 34 162.14 -46.76 -48.51
N VAL A 35 160.87 -46.37 -48.52
CA VAL A 35 159.88 -46.84 -49.49
C VAL A 35 159.25 -45.63 -50.17
N GLY A 36 159.53 -45.45 -51.47
CA GLY A 36 158.95 -44.37 -52.28
C GLY A 36 159.35 -42.95 -51.85
N GLY A 37 160.49 -42.76 -51.20
CA GLY A 37 160.96 -41.46 -50.69
C GLY A 37 160.49 -41.14 -49.26
N ASN A 38 159.76 -42.05 -48.62
CA ASN A 38 159.24 -41.86 -47.26
C ASN A 38 159.94 -42.78 -46.25
N ILE A 39 159.92 -42.36 -44.98
CA ILE A 39 160.33 -43.19 -43.85
C ILE A 39 159.26 -44.27 -43.67
N ASN A 40 159.64 -45.52 -43.86
CA ASN A 40 158.82 -46.67 -43.52
C ASN A 40 159.40 -47.36 -42.29
N VAL A 41 158.60 -47.44 -41.22
CA VAL A 41 158.97 -48.12 -39.97
C VAL A 41 158.14 -49.39 -39.88
N GLY A 42 158.81 -50.53 -40.08
CA GLY A 42 158.16 -51.84 -40.05
C GLY A 42 158.96 -52.83 -39.20
N ASP A 43 158.44 -54.03 -39.02
CA ASP A 43 159.17 -55.13 -38.40
C ASP A 43 160.28 -55.67 -39.34
N VAL A 44 160.96 -56.76 -38.95
CA VAL A 44 162.02 -57.38 -39.76
C VAL A 44 161.56 -57.83 -41.16
N ASN A 45 160.25 -58.03 -41.35
CA ASN A 45 159.59 -58.43 -42.60
C ASN A 45 158.92 -57.26 -43.34
N GLY A 46 158.96 -56.05 -42.77
CA GLY A 46 158.38 -54.83 -43.34
C GLY A 46 156.91 -54.58 -43.01
N ALA A 47 156.27 -55.35 -42.11
CA ALA A 47 154.89 -55.06 -41.70
C ALA A 47 154.82 -53.80 -40.82
N PRO A 48 153.81 -52.92 -41.00
CA PRO A 48 153.70 -51.69 -40.21
C PRO A 48 153.65 -51.99 -38.72
N VAL A 49 154.45 -51.27 -37.96
CA VAL A 49 154.44 -51.34 -36.49
C VAL A 49 153.85 -50.06 -35.92
N LYS A 50 153.46 -50.10 -34.65
CA LYS A 50 153.08 -48.88 -33.95
C LYS A 50 154.31 -47.98 -33.79
N ILE A 51 154.15 -46.72 -34.15
CA ILE A 51 155.05 -45.66 -33.69
C ILE A 51 154.52 -45.23 -32.32
N THR A 52 155.14 -45.74 -31.26
CA THR A 52 154.77 -45.41 -29.88
C THR A 52 155.60 -44.25 -29.35
N GLY A 53 155.04 -43.49 -28.41
CA GLY A 53 155.72 -42.32 -27.83
C GLY A 53 155.65 -41.04 -28.67
N VAL A 54 154.73 -40.96 -29.64
CA VAL A 54 154.43 -39.70 -30.35
C VAL A 54 153.74 -38.74 -29.37
N ALA A 55 154.37 -37.60 -29.09
CA ALA A 55 153.78 -36.52 -28.29
C ALA A 55 152.62 -35.85 -29.04
N ASP A 56 151.80 -35.08 -28.33
CA ASP A 56 150.75 -34.26 -28.97
C ASP A 56 151.39 -33.30 -29.99
N GLY A 57 150.99 -33.39 -31.26
CA GLY A 57 151.40 -32.45 -32.31
C GLY A 57 150.55 -31.17 -32.28
N ASP A 58 151.00 -30.05 -32.83
CA ASP A 58 150.15 -28.84 -32.80
C ASP A 58 148.87 -29.01 -33.64
N ILE A 59 147.71 -28.62 -33.10
CA ILE A 59 146.43 -28.64 -33.84
C ILE A 59 146.14 -27.22 -34.33
N GLY A 60 146.63 -26.90 -35.52
CA GLY A 60 146.39 -25.64 -36.20
C GLY A 60 146.33 -25.84 -37.72
N PRO A 61 145.72 -24.90 -38.47
CA PRO A 61 145.49 -25.04 -39.91
C PRO A 61 146.78 -25.26 -40.73
N ASP A 62 147.92 -24.81 -40.22
CA ASP A 62 149.22 -24.90 -40.91
C ASP A 62 150.17 -25.97 -40.28
N SER A 63 149.67 -26.78 -39.35
CA SER A 63 150.49 -27.81 -38.68
C SER A 63 150.84 -28.96 -39.64
N ASN A 64 152.11 -29.37 -39.63
CA ASN A 64 152.61 -30.56 -40.32
C ASN A 64 153.04 -31.65 -39.33
N ASP A 65 152.70 -31.49 -38.04
CA ASP A 65 152.99 -32.47 -37.01
C ASP A 65 152.07 -33.69 -37.12
N ALA A 66 152.58 -34.85 -36.75
CA ALA A 66 151.73 -36.01 -36.54
C ALA A 66 150.91 -35.83 -35.26
N ILE A 67 149.59 -35.90 -35.36
CA ILE A 67 148.69 -35.87 -34.19
C ILE A 67 148.43 -37.28 -33.67
N ASN A 68 148.21 -37.41 -32.36
CA ASN A 68 147.85 -38.68 -31.74
C ASN A 68 146.34 -38.85 -31.52
N GLY A 69 145.90 -40.04 -31.11
CA GLY A 69 144.48 -40.38 -30.99
C GLY A 69 143.69 -39.56 -29.96
N SER A 70 144.31 -39.08 -28.87
CA SER A 70 143.61 -38.25 -27.87
C SER A 70 143.20 -36.89 -28.42
N GLN A 71 144.02 -36.34 -29.31
CA GLN A 71 143.78 -35.04 -29.92
C GLN A 71 142.54 -35.02 -30.82
N LEU A 72 142.33 -36.09 -31.59
CA LEU A 72 141.13 -36.23 -32.43
C LEU A 72 139.84 -36.42 -31.62
N TYR A 73 139.93 -37.07 -30.45
CA TYR A 73 138.76 -37.31 -29.59
C TYR A 73 138.20 -36.00 -29.00
N TRP A 74 139.05 -35.11 -28.51
CA TRP A 74 138.59 -33.85 -27.89
C TRP A 74 138.02 -32.86 -28.91
N ALA A 75 138.59 -32.77 -30.11
CA ALA A 75 138.06 -31.89 -31.16
C ALA A 75 136.61 -32.22 -31.54
N THR A 76 136.22 -33.50 -31.46
CA THR A 76 134.86 -33.96 -31.80
C THR A 76 133.85 -33.69 -30.67
N ALA A 77 134.31 -33.59 -29.42
CA ALA A 77 133.44 -33.36 -28.26
C ALA A 77 132.96 -31.91 -28.12
N ALA A 78 133.69 -30.93 -28.68
CA ALA A 78 133.41 -29.50 -28.49
C ALA A 78 132.32 -28.89 -29.41
N SER A 79 131.83 -29.63 -30.42
CA SER A 79 130.91 -29.10 -31.45
C SER A 79 129.41 -29.29 -31.17
N LYS A 80 128.97 -29.47 -29.92
CA LYS A 80 127.54 -29.70 -29.55
C LYS A 80 126.88 -28.47 -28.90
N THR A 81 125.65 -28.13 -29.31
CA THR A 81 124.83 -26.98 -28.82
C THR A 81 123.86 -27.38 -27.69
N GLU A 82 123.51 -26.48 -26.76
CA GLU A 82 122.52 -26.67 -25.66
C GLU A 82 121.25 -25.80 -25.85
N VAL A 83 120.07 -26.37 -25.55
CA VAL A 83 118.75 -25.66 -25.53
C VAL A 83 118.08 -25.86 -24.15
N ARG A 84 117.50 -24.80 -23.57
CA ARG A 84 116.82 -24.81 -22.25
C ARG A 84 115.32 -24.47 -22.34
N ALA A 85 114.50 -25.13 -21.53
CA ALA A 85 113.05 -24.86 -21.45
C ALA A 85 112.73 -23.52 -20.75
N GLY A 86 111.76 -22.76 -21.26
CA GLY A 86 111.19 -21.55 -20.63
C GLY A 86 109.89 -21.83 -19.85
N THR A 87 109.21 -20.79 -19.33
CA THR A 87 108.05 -20.95 -18.42
C THR A 87 106.77 -21.50 -19.04
N ASN A 88 106.55 -21.35 -20.35
CA ASN A 88 105.37 -21.90 -21.06
C ASN A 88 105.74 -23.14 -21.90
N VAL A 89 106.83 -23.82 -21.52
CA VAL A 89 107.32 -25.03 -22.16
C VAL A 89 107.14 -26.17 -21.18
N ALA A 90 106.30 -27.13 -21.52
CA ALA A 90 106.05 -28.33 -20.74
C ALA A 90 107.34 -29.18 -20.60
N ASN A 91 108.08 -29.35 -21.69
CA ASN A 91 109.44 -29.93 -21.69
C ASN A 91 110.19 -29.68 -23.01
N VAL A 92 111.50 -29.96 -23.00
CA VAL A 92 112.34 -30.11 -24.20
C VAL A 92 112.94 -31.51 -24.18
N THR A 93 112.76 -32.29 -25.25
CA THR A 93 113.26 -33.67 -25.35
C THR A 93 114.27 -33.81 -26.49
N GLN A 94 115.32 -34.62 -26.29
CA GLN A 94 116.41 -34.83 -27.25
C GLN A 94 116.37 -36.25 -27.81
N THR A 95 116.54 -36.38 -29.12
CA THR A 95 116.79 -37.67 -29.80
C THR A 95 118.03 -37.58 -30.68
N VAL A 96 118.62 -38.74 -31.00
CA VAL A 96 119.75 -38.85 -31.93
C VAL A 96 119.23 -39.29 -33.29
N GLY A 97 119.53 -38.50 -34.33
CA GLY A 97 119.16 -38.82 -35.72
C GLY A 97 120.05 -39.91 -36.33
N GLU A 98 119.65 -40.44 -37.48
CA GLU A 98 120.32 -41.57 -38.15
C GLU A 98 121.82 -41.37 -38.43
N ASN A 99 122.31 -40.13 -38.48
CA ASN A 99 123.73 -39.78 -38.69
C ASN A 99 124.45 -39.24 -37.43
N GLY A 100 123.88 -39.45 -36.23
CA GLY A 100 124.54 -39.13 -34.94
C GLY A 100 124.33 -37.70 -34.41
N GLN A 101 123.59 -36.84 -35.11
CA GLN A 101 123.25 -35.48 -34.65
C GLN A 101 122.12 -35.45 -33.61
N SER A 102 122.10 -34.41 -32.76
CA SER A 102 121.03 -34.19 -31.76
C SER A 102 119.87 -33.38 -32.33
N ILE A 103 118.62 -33.82 -32.12
CA ILE A 103 117.38 -33.11 -32.45
C ILE A 103 116.63 -32.79 -31.15
N TYR A 104 116.22 -31.54 -30.97
CA TYR A 104 115.44 -31.08 -29.82
C TYR A 104 114.00 -30.78 -30.23
N THR A 105 113.02 -31.32 -29.48
CA THR A 105 111.59 -31.01 -29.62
C THR A 105 111.13 -30.22 -28.40
N VAL A 106 110.51 -29.05 -28.62
CA VAL A 106 109.97 -28.17 -27.56
C VAL A 106 108.45 -28.30 -27.53
N ASN A 107 107.88 -28.76 -26.40
CA ASN A 107 106.43 -28.90 -26.23
C ASN A 107 105.89 -27.78 -25.33
N ALA A 108 104.85 -27.06 -25.75
CA ALA A 108 104.23 -25.98 -24.96
C ALA A 108 103.03 -26.47 -24.11
N GLU A 109 102.73 -25.78 -23.01
CA GLU A 109 101.53 -26.04 -22.19
C GLU A 109 100.25 -25.45 -22.85
N GLY A 110 99.07 -26.08 -22.66
CA GLY A 110 97.79 -25.67 -23.28
C GLY A 110 96.68 -25.33 -22.27
N THR A 111 95.62 -24.62 -22.71
CA THR A 111 94.46 -24.19 -21.89
C THR A 111 93.14 -24.82 -22.37
N ASN A 112 92.17 -25.08 -21.47
CA ASN A 112 90.87 -25.72 -21.80
C ASN A 112 89.66 -24.93 -21.24
N VAL A 113 88.64 -24.65 -22.06
CA VAL A 113 87.40 -23.90 -21.70
C VAL A 113 86.15 -24.71 -22.11
N LYS A 114 85.14 -24.80 -21.24
CA LYS A 114 83.90 -25.59 -21.47
C LYS A 114 82.64 -24.88 -20.96
N ALA A 115 81.51 -25.14 -21.62
CA ALA A 115 80.18 -24.74 -21.14
C ALA A 115 79.78 -25.55 -19.88
N GLY A 116 79.18 -24.86 -18.89
CA GLY A 116 78.77 -25.46 -17.60
C GLY A 116 77.30 -25.89 -17.55
N SER A 117 76.46 -25.32 -18.41
CA SER A 117 75.12 -25.81 -18.77
C SER A 117 74.90 -25.54 -20.25
N ASP A 118 73.90 -26.16 -20.81
CA ASP A 118 73.63 -26.04 -22.23
C ASP A 118 72.97 -24.70 -22.61
N ASN A 119 72.53 -23.90 -21.63
CA ASN A 119 72.03 -22.53 -21.84
C ASN A 119 73.15 -21.58 -22.29
N VAL A 120 74.39 -22.07 -22.38
CA VAL A 120 75.59 -21.32 -22.68
C VAL A 120 76.42 -22.09 -23.70
N THR A 121 76.75 -21.45 -24.81
CA THR A 121 77.66 -21.97 -25.83
C THR A 121 79.02 -21.27 -25.74
N VAL A 122 80.09 -21.98 -26.09
CA VAL A 122 81.45 -21.41 -26.12
C VAL A 122 82.11 -21.78 -27.46
N THR A 123 82.55 -20.80 -28.23
CA THR A 123 83.14 -20.97 -29.58
C THR A 123 84.60 -20.55 -29.58
N HIS A 124 85.49 -21.40 -30.10
CA HIS A 124 86.92 -21.10 -30.22
C HIS A 124 87.24 -20.31 -31.50
N GLY A 125 87.98 -19.22 -31.36
CA GLY A 125 88.47 -18.38 -32.45
C GLY A 125 89.79 -18.87 -33.06
N GLN A 126 90.23 -18.21 -34.13
CA GLN A 126 91.53 -18.49 -34.77
C GLN A 126 92.68 -17.79 -34.02
N ARG A 127 93.90 -18.29 -34.26
CA ARG A 127 95.12 -17.67 -33.75
C ARG A 127 95.48 -16.44 -34.57
N ASP A 128 95.82 -15.34 -33.90
CA ASP A 128 96.26 -14.13 -34.59
C ASP A 128 97.78 -14.10 -34.87
N GLY A 129 98.25 -12.99 -35.45
CA GLY A 129 99.66 -12.81 -35.85
C GLY A 129 100.64 -12.73 -34.68
N ASP A 130 100.15 -12.51 -33.45
CA ASP A 130 100.92 -12.46 -32.22
C ASP A 130 100.76 -13.74 -31.37
N ASN A 131 100.12 -14.77 -31.95
CA ASN A 131 99.87 -16.09 -31.37
C ASN A 131 98.74 -16.18 -30.31
N ASP A 132 97.82 -15.21 -30.23
CA ASP A 132 96.69 -15.20 -29.28
C ASP A 132 95.39 -15.83 -29.83
N VAL A 133 94.50 -16.34 -28.97
CA VAL A 133 93.21 -16.96 -29.36
C VAL A 133 92.02 -16.50 -28.50
N THR A 134 90.89 -16.13 -29.12
CA THR A 134 89.64 -15.65 -28.45
C THR A 134 88.55 -16.73 -28.36
N TYR A 135 87.74 -16.75 -27.29
CA TYR A 135 86.55 -17.62 -27.17
C TYR A 135 85.25 -16.79 -27.02
N THR A 136 84.22 -17.05 -27.84
CA THR A 136 82.91 -16.38 -27.78
C THR A 136 81.93 -17.18 -26.92
N VAL A 137 81.30 -16.55 -25.93
CA VAL A 137 80.31 -17.18 -25.05
C VAL A 137 78.93 -16.58 -25.30
N ASP A 138 77.97 -17.38 -25.76
CA ASP A 138 76.60 -16.93 -26.05
C ASP A 138 75.61 -17.69 -25.19
N ILE A 139 74.63 -16.97 -24.62
CA ILE A 139 73.42 -17.63 -24.12
C ILE A 139 72.77 -18.25 -25.34
N ALA A 140 72.37 -19.51 -25.19
CA ALA A 140 71.54 -20.10 -26.21
C ALA A 140 70.36 -19.15 -26.45
N LYS A 141 69.93 -19.02 -27.70
CA LYS A 141 68.72 -18.24 -28.01
C LYS A 141 67.49 -18.77 -27.26
N ASP A 142 67.65 -19.93 -26.63
CA ASP A 142 66.70 -20.69 -25.84
C ASP A 142 67.28 -21.02 -24.45
N LEU A 143 66.42 -21.13 -23.44
CA LEU A 143 66.80 -21.29 -22.04
C LEU A 143 66.16 -22.53 -21.39
N VAL A 144 66.91 -23.25 -20.58
CA VAL A 144 66.50 -24.39 -19.74
C VAL A 144 66.36 -23.95 -18.29
N LEU A 145 65.15 -24.09 -17.75
CA LEU A 145 64.67 -23.49 -16.50
C LEU A 145 63.63 -24.45 -15.86
N ASP A 146 63.56 -24.59 -14.52
CA ASP A 146 62.66 -25.55 -13.82
C ASP A 146 61.16 -25.24 -13.93
N SER A 147 60.84 -24.02 -14.29
CA SER A 147 59.50 -23.60 -14.63
C SER A 147 59.57 -22.93 -15.98
N VAL A 148 59.35 -23.75 -17.01
CA VAL A 148 58.83 -23.44 -18.35
C VAL A 148 58.26 -24.76 -18.90
N THR A 149 56.94 -24.97 -18.80
CA THR A 149 56.23 -25.99 -19.60
C THR A 149 54.90 -25.39 -20.05
N THR A 150 54.72 -25.33 -21.36
CA THR A 150 53.70 -24.56 -22.11
C THR A 150 53.02 -25.48 -23.15
N GLY A 151 51.82 -26.00 -22.86
CA GLY A 151 51.11 -27.06 -23.63
C GLY A 151 50.50 -26.60 -24.97
N ASP A 152 49.18 -26.47 -25.08
CA ASP A 152 48.51 -25.80 -26.22
C ASP A 152 48.87 -24.29 -26.33
N ALA A 153 49.80 -23.83 -25.49
CA ALA A 153 50.15 -22.45 -25.19
C ALA A 153 51.33 -21.96 -26.03
N THR A 154 51.12 -20.90 -26.81
CA THR A 154 52.15 -20.16 -27.54
C THR A 154 52.40 -18.82 -26.86
N LEU A 155 53.65 -18.47 -26.53
CA LEU A 155 54.04 -17.13 -26.08
C LEU A 155 54.86 -16.46 -27.19
N ASP A 156 54.28 -15.49 -27.89
CA ASP A 156 54.96 -14.77 -28.98
C ASP A 156 54.76 -13.25 -28.85
N GLY A 157 55.13 -12.50 -29.90
CA GLY A 157 54.95 -11.04 -29.95
C GLY A 157 53.49 -10.57 -29.88
N LYS A 158 52.53 -11.49 -29.98
CA LYS A 158 51.09 -11.25 -29.80
C LYS A 158 50.60 -11.64 -28.42
N GLY A 159 51.39 -12.35 -27.60
CA GLY A 159 51.05 -12.74 -26.22
C GLY A 159 50.96 -14.25 -26.01
N LEU A 160 50.23 -14.68 -24.99
CA LEU A 160 50.02 -16.09 -24.62
C LEU A 160 48.72 -16.61 -25.24
N SER A 161 48.75 -17.62 -26.09
CA SER A 161 47.56 -18.20 -26.71
C SER A 161 47.48 -19.70 -26.49
N ILE A 162 46.38 -20.21 -25.93
CA ILE A 162 46.15 -21.65 -25.72
C ILE A 162 45.12 -22.16 -26.75
N VAL A 163 45.51 -23.06 -27.65
CA VAL A 163 44.63 -23.64 -28.68
C VAL A 163 43.43 -24.35 -28.03
N GLY A 164 42.21 -24.02 -28.49
CA GLY A 164 40.97 -24.59 -27.92
C GLY A 164 40.68 -24.18 -26.47
N GLY A 165 41.47 -23.26 -25.93
CA GLY A 165 41.40 -22.77 -24.56
C GLY A 165 41.54 -21.25 -24.47
N PRO A 166 41.77 -20.72 -23.26
CA PRO A 166 41.92 -19.28 -23.05
C PRO A 166 43.18 -18.70 -23.72
N SER A 167 43.13 -17.43 -24.08
CA SER A 167 44.30 -16.67 -24.53
C SER A 167 44.36 -15.31 -23.85
N ILE A 168 45.58 -14.77 -23.74
CA ILE A 168 45.91 -13.44 -23.27
C ILE A 168 46.83 -12.84 -24.34
N THR A 169 46.25 -12.07 -25.25
CA THR A 169 46.99 -11.48 -26.38
C THR A 169 47.01 -9.95 -26.26
N VAL A 170 47.65 -9.28 -27.22
CA VAL A 170 47.61 -7.82 -27.38
C VAL A 170 46.18 -7.29 -27.59
N ASP A 171 45.26 -8.15 -28.04
CA ASP A 171 43.86 -7.78 -28.26
C ASP A 171 42.98 -7.96 -27.01
N GLY A 172 43.51 -8.57 -25.94
CA GLY A 172 42.82 -8.75 -24.67
C GLY A 172 42.79 -10.20 -24.18
N ILE A 173 41.79 -10.53 -23.37
CA ILE A 173 41.60 -11.86 -22.77
C ILE A 173 40.42 -12.55 -23.45
N ASP A 174 40.65 -13.72 -24.01
CA ASP A 174 39.59 -14.61 -24.49
C ASP A 174 39.57 -15.87 -23.63
N ALA A 175 38.42 -16.25 -23.11
CA ALA A 175 38.26 -17.49 -22.32
C ALA A 175 38.10 -18.75 -23.18
N GLY A 176 37.98 -18.62 -24.51
CA GLY A 176 37.78 -19.75 -25.42
C GLY A 176 36.46 -20.50 -25.15
N GLY A 177 35.42 -19.78 -24.73
CA GLY A 177 34.12 -20.35 -24.35
C GLY A 177 34.14 -21.18 -23.05
N LYS A 178 35.22 -21.12 -22.26
CA LYS A 178 35.30 -21.73 -20.92
C LYS A 178 34.78 -20.77 -19.85
N THR A 179 34.41 -21.32 -18.69
CA THR A 179 34.02 -20.52 -17.53
C THR A 179 35.25 -19.86 -16.90
N ILE A 180 35.14 -18.58 -16.57
CA ILE A 180 36.13 -17.87 -15.74
C ILE A 180 35.64 -17.92 -14.30
N SER A 181 36.20 -18.83 -13.50
CA SER A 181 35.86 -18.97 -12.08
C SER A 181 36.83 -18.15 -11.19
N GLY A 182 36.40 -17.84 -9.97
CA GLY A 182 37.23 -17.07 -9.02
C GLY A 182 37.28 -15.56 -9.27
N VAL A 183 36.48 -15.03 -10.22
CA VAL A 183 36.32 -13.59 -10.42
C VAL A 183 35.63 -12.98 -9.20
N LYS A 184 36.39 -12.22 -8.41
CA LYS A 184 35.87 -11.42 -7.30
C LYS A 184 34.88 -10.38 -7.84
N ALA A 185 33.91 -9.97 -7.03
CA ALA A 185 32.98 -8.91 -7.42
C ALA A 185 33.76 -7.64 -7.81
N GLY A 186 33.48 -7.12 -9.01
CA GLY A 186 34.06 -5.87 -9.49
C GLY A 186 33.63 -4.71 -8.60
N VAL A 187 34.57 -3.81 -8.33
CA VAL A 187 34.39 -2.63 -7.49
C VAL A 187 34.42 -1.35 -8.32
N ASN A 188 35.32 -1.29 -9.31
CA ASN A 188 35.44 -0.15 -10.22
C ASN A 188 34.59 -0.34 -11.49
N PRO A 189 34.27 0.74 -12.23
CA PRO A 189 33.44 0.68 -13.44
C PRO A 189 33.97 -0.28 -14.53
N ASP A 190 35.28 -0.47 -14.61
CA ASP A 190 35.93 -1.28 -15.64
C ASP A 190 36.31 -2.69 -15.15
N ASP A 191 35.93 -3.05 -13.92
CA ASP A 191 36.18 -4.40 -13.41
C ASP A 191 35.24 -5.43 -14.06
N ALA A 192 35.72 -6.65 -14.23
CA ALA A 192 34.86 -7.76 -14.66
C ALA A 192 33.76 -8.03 -13.62
N VAL A 193 32.51 -8.10 -14.05
CA VAL A 193 31.38 -8.47 -13.20
C VAL A 193 31.21 -9.99 -13.15
N ASN A 194 31.01 -10.54 -11.95
CA ASN A 194 30.70 -11.96 -11.81
C ASN A 194 29.18 -12.21 -11.84
N VAL A 195 28.78 -13.48 -11.95
CA VAL A 195 27.36 -13.88 -12.06
C VAL A 195 26.54 -13.47 -10.83
N SER A 196 27.14 -13.38 -9.65
CA SER A 196 26.40 -12.94 -8.45
C SER A 196 26.04 -11.45 -8.51
N GLN A 197 26.91 -10.60 -9.06
CA GLN A 197 26.58 -9.19 -9.33
C GLN A 197 25.46 -9.06 -10.36
N LEU A 198 25.52 -9.84 -11.45
CA LEU A 198 24.43 -9.87 -12.45
C LEU A 198 23.11 -10.33 -11.83
N THR A 199 23.13 -11.39 -11.00
CA THR A 199 21.94 -11.91 -10.34
C THR A 199 21.32 -10.89 -9.38
N GLN A 200 22.14 -10.15 -8.63
CA GLN A 200 21.68 -9.06 -7.77
C GLN A 200 21.05 -7.93 -8.59
N ALA A 201 21.70 -7.51 -9.68
CA ALA A 201 21.16 -6.48 -10.57
C ALA A 201 19.81 -6.90 -11.18
N VAL A 202 19.70 -8.15 -11.67
CA VAL A 202 18.46 -8.70 -12.25
C VAL A 202 17.35 -8.80 -11.19
N ASN A 203 17.67 -9.27 -9.98
CA ASN A 203 16.67 -9.34 -8.91
C ASN A 203 16.24 -7.97 -8.42
N GLY A 204 17.15 -7.00 -8.35
CA GLY A 204 16.85 -5.61 -8.00
C GLY A 204 16.04 -4.87 -9.07
N ALA A 205 16.10 -5.31 -10.34
CA ALA A 205 15.31 -4.74 -11.43
C ALA A 205 13.85 -5.22 -11.48
N LYS A 206 13.47 -6.22 -10.68
CA LYS A 206 12.09 -6.75 -10.66
C LYS A 206 11.15 -5.74 -9.99
N SER A 207 10.06 -5.41 -10.68
CA SER A 207 8.97 -4.62 -10.11
C SER A 207 7.97 -5.52 -9.39
N THR A 208 7.46 -5.07 -8.26
CA THR A 208 6.39 -5.76 -7.51
C THR A 208 5.07 -5.03 -7.69
N VAL A 209 3.99 -5.77 -7.99
CA VAL A 209 2.62 -5.25 -8.10
C VAL A 209 1.76 -5.97 -7.06
N SER A 210 1.13 -5.23 -6.13
CA SER A 210 0.31 -5.81 -5.07
C SER A 210 -0.93 -4.95 -4.78
N SER A 211 -2.01 -5.59 -4.33
CA SER A 211 -3.22 -4.95 -3.78
C SER A 211 -3.39 -5.43 -2.34
N ALA A 212 -2.86 -4.68 -1.39
CA ALA A 212 -2.86 -5.10 0.02
C ALA A 212 -4.27 -5.16 0.64
N ASP A 213 -5.19 -4.35 0.13
CA ASP A 213 -6.59 -4.27 0.55
C ASP A 213 -7.52 -5.21 -0.24
N ASP A 214 -6.94 -6.05 -1.10
CA ASP A 214 -7.69 -6.97 -1.95
C ASP A 214 -8.68 -6.29 -2.92
N SER A 215 -8.60 -4.98 -3.16
CA SER A 215 -9.52 -4.26 -4.06
C SER A 215 -9.27 -4.52 -5.56
N VAL A 216 -8.05 -4.91 -5.92
CA VAL A 216 -7.65 -5.25 -7.29
C VAL A 216 -7.16 -6.69 -7.34
N THR A 217 -7.70 -7.47 -8.27
CA THR A 217 -7.17 -8.78 -8.65
C THR A 217 -5.99 -8.56 -9.60
N VAL A 218 -4.82 -9.06 -9.21
CA VAL A 218 -3.59 -9.06 -10.02
C VAL A 218 -3.38 -10.45 -10.59
N ARG A 219 -3.41 -10.59 -11.92
CA ARG A 219 -3.14 -11.86 -12.61
C ARG A 219 -1.80 -11.77 -13.32
N GLU A 220 -0.88 -12.65 -12.94
CA GLU A 220 0.44 -12.74 -13.56
C GLU A 220 0.41 -13.68 -14.78
N SER A 221 1.08 -13.27 -15.86
CA SER A 221 1.36 -14.12 -17.02
C SER A 221 2.75 -13.82 -17.58
N VAL A 222 3.33 -14.75 -18.33
CA VAL A 222 4.64 -14.55 -18.99
C VAL A 222 4.40 -14.29 -20.47
N HIS A 223 4.97 -13.21 -20.99
CA HIS A 223 4.86 -12.88 -22.40
C HIS A 223 5.65 -13.90 -23.24
N PRO A 224 4.99 -14.61 -24.18
CA PRO A 224 5.56 -15.80 -24.82
C PRO A 224 6.79 -15.51 -25.70
N ALA A 225 6.93 -14.29 -26.23
CA ALA A 225 8.04 -13.93 -27.11
C ALA A 225 9.23 -13.26 -26.40
N THR A 226 9.02 -12.66 -25.23
CA THR A 226 10.04 -11.83 -24.56
C THR A 226 10.42 -12.36 -23.17
N GLY A 227 9.67 -13.31 -22.62
CA GLY A 227 9.87 -13.80 -21.24
C GLY A 227 9.54 -12.77 -20.16
N ALA A 228 9.00 -11.59 -20.54
CA ALA A 228 8.63 -10.54 -19.60
C ALA A 228 7.39 -10.93 -18.79
N THR A 229 7.37 -10.56 -17.52
CA THR A 229 6.17 -10.69 -16.67
C THR A 229 5.14 -9.62 -17.07
N ASN A 230 3.90 -10.05 -17.32
CA ASN A 230 2.74 -9.20 -17.56
C ASN A 230 1.76 -9.29 -16.39
N TYR A 231 1.29 -8.14 -15.93
CA TYR A 231 0.32 -8.02 -14.84
C TYR A 231 -1.00 -7.50 -15.39
N ASP A 232 -2.02 -8.36 -15.41
CA ASP A 232 -3.40 -7.99 -15.75
C ASP A 232 -4.14 -7.58 -14.47
N LEU A 233 -4.67 -6.36 -14.47
CA LEU A 233 -5.23 -5.67 -13.31
C LEU A 233 -6.75 -5.54 -13.49
N SER A 234 -7.52 -6.06 -12.54
CA SER A 234 -8.98 -5.94 -12.55
C SER A 234 -9.51 -5.56 -11.17
N VAL A 235 -10.33 -4.51 -11.11
CA VAL A 235 -10.97 -4.09 -9.86
C VAL A 235 -12.02 -5.14 -9.46
N LYS A 236 -12.01 -5.56 -8.19
CA LYS A 236 -13.06 -6.44 -7.67
C LYS A 236 -14.35 -5.64 -7.56
N THR A 237 -15.40 -6.16 -8.16
CA THR A 237 -16.74 -5.57 -8.10
C THR A 237 -17.69 -6.56 -7.45
N ASP A 238 -18.71 -6.08 -6.75
CA ASP A 238 -19.77 -6.92 -6.20
C ASP A 238 -20.73 -7.46 -7.30
N GLY A 239 -20.68 -6.88 -8.50
CA GLY A 239 -21.57 -7.19 -9.62
C GLY A 239 -22.97 -6.59 -9.48
N THR A 240 -23.28 -5.96 -8.35
CA THR A 240 -24.62 -5.45 -8.01
C THR A 240 -24.64 -3.94 -8.00
N THR A 241 -23.75 -3.27 -7.25
CA THR A 241 -23.64 -1.81 -7.24
C THR A 241 -22.71 -1.31 -8.34
N ILE A 242 -21.64 -2.06 -8.62
CA ILE A 242 -20.67 -1.77 -9.67
C ILE A 242 -20.44 -3.04 -10.47
N THR A 243 -20.36 -2.93 -11.79
CA THR A 243 -19.99 -4.03 -12.69
C THR A 243 -18.80 -3.65 -13.56
N SER A 244 -17.96 -4.63 -13.88
CA SER A 244 -16.93 -4.49 -14.89
C SER A 244 -17.48 -4.97 -16.24
N VAL A 245 -17.48 -4.08 -17.23
CA VAL A 245 -17.98 -4.34 -18.58
C VAL A 245 -16.79 -4.40 -19.54
N PRO A 246 -16.57 -5.53 -20.24
CA PRO A 246 -15.51 -5.64 -21.23
C PRO A 246 -15.57 -4.52 -22.28
N GLY A 247 -14.47 -3.78 -22.44
CA GLY A 247 -14.36 -2.66 -23.40
C GLY A 247 -14.95 -1.32 -22.94
N ALA A 248 -15.80 -1.30 -21.91
CA ALA A 248 -16.40 -0.08 -21.36
C ALA A 248 -15.90 0.29 -19.95
N GLY A 249 -15.21 -0.62 -19.25
CA GLY A 249 -14.64 -0.37 -17.93
C GLY A 249 -15.64 -0.58 -16.80
N LEU A 250 -15.56 0.24 -15.74
CA LEU A 250 -16.45 0.15 -14.58
C LEU A 250 -17.74 0.94 -14.82
N THR A 251 -18.87 0.29 -14.58
CA THR A 251 -20.20 0.88 -14.66
C THR A 251 -20.86 0.84 -13.28
N VAL A 252 -21.41 1.97 -12.84
CA VAL A 252 -22.26 2.02 -11.65
C VAL A 252 -23.68 1.60 -12.04
N ASN A 253 -24.18 0.57 -11.39
CA ASN A 253 -25.53 0.07 -11.64
C ASN A 253 -26.52 0.91 -10.84
N THR A 254 -27.37 1.66 -11.55
CA THR A 254 -28.38 2.51 -10.93
C THR A 254 -29.79 2.00 -11.17
N THR A 255 -30.70 2.33 -10.27
CA THR A 255 -32.13 2.06 -10.43
C THR A 255 -32.96 3.19 -9.83
N PRO A 256 -34.02 3.67 -10.52
CA PRO A 256 -34.87 4.71 -9.97
C PRO A 256 -35.69 4.19 -8.78
N LEU A 257 -35.97 5.06 -7.83
CA LEU A 257 -36.95 4.80 -6.77
C LEU A 257 -38.35 5.14 -7.28
N VAL A 258 -39.27 4.17 -7.19
CA VAL A 258 -40.64 4.31 -7.69
C VAL A 258 -41.60 4.52 -6.52
N VAL A 259 -42.54 5.45 -6.65
CA VAL A 259 -43.62 5.65 -5.67
C VAL A 259 -44.86 4.90 -6.15
N GLY A 260 -45.42 4.04 -5.30
CA GLY A 260 -46.62 3.26 -5.56
C GLY A 260 -47.90 4.09 -5.51
N GLU A 261 -49.01 3.48 -5.93
CA GLU A 261 -50.31 4.16 -5.95
C GLU A 261 -50.79 4.57 -4.55
N ASP A 262 -50.39 3.83 -3.51
CA ASP A 262 -50.65 4.13 -2.10
C ASP A 262 -49.75 5.25 -1.54
N GLY A 263 -48.87 5.82 -2.36
CA GLY A 263 -47.99 6.93 -2.02
C GLY A 263 -46.69 6.53 -1.33
N LYS A 264 -46.43 5.23 -1.14
CA LYS A 264 -45.18 4.71 -0.56
C LYS A 264 -44.10 4.52 -1.62
N VAL A 265 -42.84 4.72 -1.23
CA VAL A 265 -41.71 4.32 -2.07
C VAL A 265 -41.60 2.80 -2.07
N ILE A 266 -41.62 2.21 -3.26
CA ILE A 266 -41.49 0.76 -3.48
C ILE A 266 -40.02 0.38 -3.36
N VAL A 267 -39.74 -0.64 -2.55
CA VAL A 267 -38.39 -1.21 -2.44
C VAL A 267 -38.07 -1.94 -3.75
N PRO A 268 -36.96 -1.61 -4.45
CA PRO A 268 -36.56 -2.33 -5.65
C PRO A 268 -36.31 -3.83 -5.38
N THR A 269 -36.82 -4.70 -6.25
CA THR A 269 -36.67 -6.17 -6.17
C THR A 269 -35.92 -6.73 -7.38
N ASP A 270 -35.63 -8.03 -7.35
CA ASP A 270 -35.08 -8.82 -8.46
C ASP A 270 -33.79 -8.22 -9.03
N GLU A 271 -33.71 -8.01 -10.35
CA GLU A 271 -32.56 -7.44 -11.04
C GLU A 271 -32.21 -6.01 -10.60
N ASN A 272 -33.09 -5.33 -9.88
CA ASN A 272 -32.87 -3.99 -9.35
C ASN A 272 -32.54 -3.99 -7.85
N ALA A 273 -32.67 -5.13 -7.17
CA ALA A 273 -32.32 -5.24 -5.76
C ALA A 273 -30.82 -4.94 -5.55
N GLY A 274 -30.53 -4.02 -4.63
CA GLY A 274 -29.16 -3.63 -4.29
C GLY A 274 -28.48 -2.64 -5.24
N LYS A 275 -29.14 -2.22 -6.34
CA LYS A 275 -28.64 -1.12 -7.19
C LYS A 275 -28.76 0.23 -6.47
N LEU A 276 -27.95 1.21 -6.88
CA LEU A 276 -27.90 2.53 -6.25
C LEU A 276 -28.91 3.51 -6.89
N PRO A 277 -29.66 4.29 -6.11
CA PRO A 277 -30.41 5.42 -6.65
C PRO A 277 -29.49 6.62 -6.87
N THR A 278 -29.80 7.45 -7.86
CA THR A 278 -29.14 8.76 -8.01
C THR A 278 -29.74 9.79 -7.06
N ALA A 279 -29.04 10.91 -6.83
CA ALA A 279 -29.60 12.03 -6.06
C ALA A 279 -30.92 12.56 -6.66
N GLY A 280 -31.04 12.51 -8.00
CA GLY A 280 -32.28 12.84 -8.70
C GLY A 280 -33.40 11.85 -8.39
N ASP A 281 -33.12 10.55 -8.37
CA ASP A 281 -34.11 9.52 -8.05
C ASP A 281 -34.65 9.68 -6.62
N VAL A 282 -33.77 9.94 -5.66
CA VAL A 282 -34.15 10.18 -4.27
C VAL A 282 -35.04 11.41 -4.14
N ALA A 283 -34.64 12.53 -4.74
CA ALA A 283 -35.43 13.76 -4.71
C ALA A 283 -36.81 13.56 -5.36
N ASN A 284 -36.85 12.90 -6.51
CA ASN A 284 -38.10 12.61 -7.23
C ASN A 284 -39.02 11.70 -6.42
N ALA A 285 -38.49 10.65 -5.79
CA ALA A 285 -39.28 9.75 -4.95
C ALA A 285 -39.84 10.45 -3.71
N ILE A 286 -39.04 11.30 -3.04
CA ILE A 286 -39.52 12.13 -1.92
C ILE A 286 -40.65 13.04 -2.39
N ASN A 287 -40.42 13.83 -3.45
CA ASN A 287 -41.39 14.79 -3.95
C ASN A 287 -42.65 14.13 -4.53
N SER A 288 -42.55 12.86 -4.96
CA SER A 288 -43.69 12.10 -5.47
C SER A 288 -44.41 11.28 -4.39
N SER A 289 -43.78 11.02 -3.25
CA SER A 289 -44.39 10.33 -2.11
C SER A 289 -45.60 11.09 -1.60
N SER A 290 -46.56 10.40 -0.99
CA SER A 290 -47.77 11.06 -0.49
C SER A 290 -48.48 10.22 0.57
N PHE A 291 -49.36 10.85 1.34
CA PHE A 291 -50.45 10.14 2.02
C PHE A 291 -51.79 10.48 1.37
N THR A 292 -52.76 9.58 1.49
CA THR A 292 -54.12 9.83 1.01
C THR A 292 -54.96 10.43 2.14
N LEU A 293 -55.50 11.63 1.92
CA LEU A 293 -56.48 12.27 2.79
C LEU A 293 -57.89 11.93 2.31
N THR A 294 -58.71 11.36 3.18
CA THR A 294 -60.14 11.08 2.94
C THR A 294 -61.00 11.80 3.97
N ALA A 295 -62.27 12.02 3.64
CA ALA A 295 -63.28 12.48 4.59
C ALA A 295 -64.34 11.39 4.71
N GLN A 296 -64.56 10.87 5.93
CA GLN A 296 -65.52 9.79 6.20
C GLN A 296 -65.31 8.53 5.34
N GLY A 297 -64.06 8.24 4.95
CA GLY A 297 -63.70 7.09 4.12
C GLY A 297 -63.82 7.32 2.60
N GLU A 298 -64.33 8.47 2.16
CA GLU A 298 -64.58 8.80 0.75
C GLU A 298 -63.69 9.95 0.24
N ASN A 299 -63.73 10.20 -1.08
CA ASN A 299 -63.06 11.33 -1.76
C ASN A 299 -61.55 11.45 -1.50
N GLY A 300 -60.82 10.33 -1.61
CA GLY A 300 -59.38 10.29 -1.39
C GLY A 300 -58.58 11.20 -2.33
N SER A 301 -57.72 12.03 -1.77
CA SER A 301 -56.78 12.87 -2.50
C SER A 301 -55.35 12.68 -1.97
N LYS A 302 -54.35 12.78 -2.86
CA LYS A 302 -52.94 12.63 -2.47
C LYS A 302 -52.38 13.95 -1.98
N VAL A 303 -51.79 13.93 -0.79
CA VAL A 303 -51.07 15.06 -0.20
C VAL A 303 -49.58 14.75 -0.28
N GLN A 304 -48.89 15.42 -1.21
CA GLN A 304 -47.46 15.30 -1.42
C GLN A 304 -46.68 16.23 -0.47
N PRO A 305 -45.37 15.98 -0.23
CA PRO A 305 -44.50 16.90 0.48
C PRO A 305 -44.54 18.30 -0.11
N GLY A 306 -44.66 19.30 0.77
CA GLY A 306 -44.80 20.70 0.39
C GLY A 306 -46.24 21.16 0.13
N SER A 307 -47.19 20.23 -0.04
CA SER A 307 -48.62 20.58 -0.12
C SER A 307 -49.17 21.03 1.22
N THR A 308 -50.18 21.90 1.18
CA THR A 308 -50.92 22.34 2.37
C THR A 308 -52.26 21.62 2.44
N VAL A 309 -52.70 21.31 3.67
CA VAL A 309 -54.06 20.85 3.95
C VAL A 309 -54.71 21.90 4.82
N ASP A 310 -55.78 22.51 4.30
CA ASP A 310 -56.58 23.48 5.04
C ASP A 310 -57.78 22.77 5.68
N MET A 311 -57.91 22.91 6.99
CA MET A 311 -59.03 22.33 7.75
C MET A 311 -60.10 23.41 7.84
N ASN A 312 -61.03 23.41 6.89
CA ASN A 312 -62.05 24.44 6.79
C ASN A 312 -63.35 24.07 7.52
N ASN A 313 -64.03 25.09 8.05
CA ASN A 313 -65.40 24.97 8.52
C ASN A 313 -66.19 26.20 8.06
N THR A 314 -67.15 26.00 7.16
CA THR A 314 -67.82 27.11 6.46
C THR A 314 -69.06 27.64 7.18
N ASP A 315 -69.67 26.85 8.06
CA ASP A 315 -70.85 27.26 8.83
C ASP A 315 -70.50 28.07 10.10
N GLY A 316 -69.24 28.03 10.52
CA GLY A 316 -68.72 28.70 11.70
C GLY A 316 -69.06 28.04 13.04
N ASN A 317 -69.69 26.85 13.05
CA ASN A 317 -70.06 26.13 14.27
C ASN A 317 -68.87 25.50 15.02
N ILE A 318 -67.81 25.15 14.27
CA ILE A 318 -66.53 24.69 14.79
C ILE A 318 -65.46 25.77 14.57
N VAL A 319 -64.81 26.18 15.66
CA VAL A 319 -63.63 27.05 15.64
C VAL A 319 -62.40 26.17 15.51
N ILE A 320 -61.75 26.23 14.35
CA ILE A 320 -60.52 25.51 14.04
C ILE A 320 -59.35 26.49 14.19
N SER A 321 -58.39 26.16 15.04
CA SER A 321 -57.23 27.04 15.30
C SER A 321 -55.92 26.25 15.42
N LYS A 322 -54.82 26.91 15.03
CA LYS A 322 -53.45 26.41 15.11
C LYS A 322 -52.51 27.59 15.38
N THR A 323 -51.54 27.42 16.29
CA THR A 323 -50.48 28.41 16.52
C THR A 323 -49.26 28.11 15.64
N PRO A 324 -48.46 29.12 15.22
CA PRO A 324 -47.32 28.92 14.31
C PRO A 324 -46.30 27.89 14.80
N ASP A 325 -46.07 27.84 16.11
CA ASP A 325 -45.05 26.99 16.73
C ASP A 325 -45.59 25.62 17.22
N SER A 326 -46.84 25.27 16.89
CA SER A 326 -47.46 24.00 17.31
C SER A 326 -47.95 23.18 16.12
N ASN A 327 -47.82 21.86 16.23
CA ASN A 327 -48.43 20.91 15.29
C ASN A 327 -49.88 20.55 15.67
N ASN A 328 -50.37 21.00 16.83
CA ASN A 328 -51.72 20.70 17.27
C ASN A 328 -52.73 21.58 16.52
N VAL A 329 -53.79 20.94 16.01
CA VAL A 329 -54.99 21.61 15.53
C VAL A 329 -56.06 21.48 16.61
N THR A 330 -56.55 22.59 17.12
CA THR A 330 -57.60 22.62 18.15
C THR A 330 -58.96 22.85 17.50
N TYR A 331 -59.90 21.97 17.82
CA TYR A 331 -61.30 22.05 17.41
C TYR A 331 -62.15 22.37 18.65
N ASN A 332 -62.74 23.56 18.67
CA ASN A 332 -63.66 23.99 19.72
C ASN A 332 -65.03 24.28 19.10
N LEU A 333 -66.09 24.23 19.92
CA LEU A 333 -67.37 24.80 19.53
C LEU A 333 -67.28 26.33 19.52
N ALA A 334 -67.96 26.96 18.57
CA ALA A 334 -68.22 28.38 18.64
C ALA A 334 -69.15 28.71 19.82
N ASN A 335 -69.05 29.92 20.36
CA ASN A 335 -69.96 30.40 21.42
C ASN A 335 -71.41 30.43 20.92
N ASP A 336 -71.60 30.83 19.66
CA ASP A 336 -72.90 30.86 19.00
C ASP A 336 -72.96 29.73 17.97
N LEU A 337 -73.93 28.83 18.14
CA LEU A 337 -74.18 27.73 17.20
C LEU A 337 -75.34 28.09 16.27
N LYS A 338 -75.06 28.06 14.97
CA LYS A 338 -76.03 28.25 13.88
C LYS A 338 -76.54 26.89 13.45
N VAL A 339 -77.55 26.41 14.15
CA VAL A 339 -78.22 25.13 13.87
C VAL A 339 -79.72 25.35 13.77
N ASN A 340 -80.38 24.59 12.89
CA ASN A 340 -81.84 24.68 12.73
C ASN A 340 -82.56 24.13 13.96
N THR A 341 -82.06 23.02 14.51
CA THR A 341 -82.61 22.37 15.70
C THR A 341 -81.50 21.75 16.54
N VAL A 342 -81.74 21.65 17.85
CA VAL A 342 -80.93 20.89 18.80
C VAL A 342 -81.79 19.76 19.36
N LYS A 343 -81.31 18.53 19.26
CA LYS A 343 -81.98 17.34 19.81
C LYS A 343 -81.33 16.92 21.11
N VAL A 344 -82.11 16.81 22.18
CA VAL A 344 -81.62 16.44 23.52
C VAL A 344 -82.16 15.08 23.94
N GLY A 345 -81.32 14.18 24.44
CA GLY A 345 -81.78 12.86 24.94
C GLY A 345 -81.84 11.73 23.89
N GLY A 346 -81.07 11.83 22.81
CA GLY A 346 -80.96 10.77 21.79
C GLY A 346 -82.11 10.78 20.78
N GLU A 347 -82.30 9.66 20.07
CA GLU A 347 -83.19 9.57 18.90
C GLU A 347 -84.67 9.87 19.21
N ASN A 348 -85.15 9.66 20.42
CA ASN A 348 -86.55 9.91 20.80
C ASN A 348 -86.74 11.17 21.68
N GLY A 349 -85.68 11.95 21.85
CA GLY A 349 -85.71 13.14 22.67
C GLY A 349 -86.33 14.35 21.96
N PRO A 350 -86.77 15.37 22.72
CA PRO A 350 -87.35 16.57 22.12
C PRO A 350 -86.32 17.36 21.32
N THR A 351 -86.83 18.13 20.36
CA THR A 351 -86.08 19.08 19.55
C THR A 351 -86.41 20.49 20.01
N ILE A 352 -85.38 21.33 20.11
CA ILE A 352 -85.46 22.76 20.39
C ILE A 352 -85.03 23.47 19.11
N GLY A 353 -85.88 24.34 18.56
CA GLY A 353 -85.57 25.11 17.36
C GLY A 353 -86.37 26.40 17.30
N ALA A 354 -86.27 27.10 16.18
CA ALA A 354 -87.11 28.24 15.88
C ALA A 354 -88.35 27.80 15.08
N ASP A 355 -89.50 28.43 15.32
CA ASP A 355 -90.63 28.38 14.38
C ASP A 355 -90.41 29.34 13.19
N GLU A 356 -91.39 29.40 12.27
CA GLU A 356 -91.34 30.27 11.08
C GLU A 356 -91.27 31.76 11.41
N GLU A 357 -91.65 32.14 12.64
CA GLU A 357 -91.65 33.51 13.14
C GLU A 357 -90.41 33.82 14.00
N GLY A 358 -89.54 32.84 14.24
CA GLY A 358 -88.32 32.98 15.04
C GLY A 358 -88.51 32.74 16.54
N ASN A 359 -89.67 32.26 17.00
CA ASN A 359 -89.91 31.93 18.40
C ASN A 359 -89.34 30.55 18.75
N VAL A 360 -89.06 30.33 20.04
CA VAL A 360 -88.62 29.01 20.53
C VAL A 360 -89.75 27.99 20.40
N ARG A 361 -89.52 26.96 19.58
CA ARG A 361 -90.39 25.78 19.45
C ARG A 361 -89.73 24.57 20.10
N ILE A 362 -90.47 23.90 20.98
CA ILE A 362 -90.07 22.64 21.62
C ILE A 362 -91.09 21.57 21.24
N GLY A 363 -90.65 20.53 20.53
CA GLY A 363 -91.51 19.45 20.08
C GLY A 363 -90.82 18.10 20.04
N ASP A 364 -91.58 17.04 19.82
CA ASP A 364 -91.02 15.69 19.62
C ASP A 364 -90.43 15.53 18.20
N ASN A 365 -90.10 14.29 17.80
CA ASN A 365 -89.56 13.98 16.48
C ASN A 365 -90.49 14.32 15.30
N ASN A 366 -91.79 14.39 15.57
CA ASN A 366 -92.82 14.74 14.59
C ASN A 366 -93.18 16.23 14.66
N GLY A 367 -92.51 16.98 15.56
CA GLY A 367 -92.80 18.38 15.83
C GLY A 367 -94.02 18.59 16.72
N GLU A 368 -94.60 17.54 17.31
CA GLU A 368 -95.78 17.67 18.18
C GLU A 368 -95.38 18.29 19.53
N PRO A 369 -96.29 19.06 20.19
CA PRO A 369 -95.99 19.68 21.48
C PRO A 369 -95.62 18.65 22.55
N VAL A 370 -94.56 18.94 23.30
CA VAL A 370 -94.12 18.10 24.43
C VAL A 370 -94.38 18.77 25.76
N ARG A 371 -94.39 17.97 26.83
CA ARG A 371 -94.46 18.49 28.20
C ARG A 371 -93.13 19.10 28.61
N ILE A 372 -93.15 20.37 29.02
CA ILE A 372 -92.05 20.99 29.77
C ILE A 372 -92.29 20.72 31.26
N THR A 373 -91.41 19.95 31.89
CA THR A 373 -91.50 19.63 33.32
C THR A 373 -90.46 20.42 34.11
N ASN A 374 -90.62 20.46 35.44
CA ASN A 374 -89.72 21.17 36.35
C ASN A 374 -89.67 22.71 36.13
N VAL A 375 -90.80 23.29 35.73
CA VAL A 375 -90.97 24.76 35.63
C VAL A 375 -91.30 25.33 37.01
N ALA A 376 -90.37 26.11 37.56
CA ALA A 376 -90.58 26.85 38.82
C ALA A 376 -91.70 27.90 38.66
N PRO A 377 -92.34 28.36 39.75
CA PRO A 377 -93.30 29.47 39.67
C PRO A 377 -92.64 30.71 39.04
N GLY A 378 -93.28 31.30 38.04
CA GLY A 378 -92.79 32.54 37.41
C GLY A 378 -92.77 33.70 38.41
N VAL A 379 -91.73 34.52 38.34
CA VAL A 379 -91.50 35.67 39.23
C VAL A 379 -91.69 36.98 38.45
N ASP A 380 -91.07 37.08 37.27
CA ASP A 380 -91.19 38.25 36.40
C ASP A 380 -92.33 38.10 35.40
N GLY A 381 -92.82 39.23 34.86
CA GLY A 381 -93.98 39.25 33.97
C GLY A 381 -93.80 38.53 32.62
N THR A 382 -92.57 38.15 32.28
CA THR A 382 -92.21 37.40 31.07
C THR A 382 -91.90 35.93 31.34
N ASP A 383 -91.97 35.48 32.59
CA ASP A 383 -91.73 34.08 32.94
C ASP A 383 -92.91 33.20 32.56
N ALA A 384 -92.63 31.93 32.27
CA ALA A 384 -93.68 30.93 32.08
C ALA A 384 -94.43 30.66 33.39
N VAL A 385 -95.76 30.65 33.35
CA VAL A 385 -96.61 30.29 34.49
C VAL A 385 -96.76 28.78 34.58
N ASN A 386 -96.52 28.21 35.76
CA ASN A 386 -96.71 26.77 35.97
C ASN A 386 -98.16 26.42 36.40
N VAL A 387 -98.49 25.12 36.33
CA VAL A 387 -99.85 24.64 36.62
C VAL A 387 -100.28 24.90 38.07
N ASN A 388 -99.34 24.99 39.02
CA ASN A 388 -99.67 25.31 40.41
C ASN A 388 -100.16 26.76 40.54
N GLN A 389 -99.44 27.72 39.94
CA GLN A 389 -99.87 29.13 39.91
C GLN A 389 -101.25 29.30 39.27
N LEU A 390 -101.53 28.59 38.17
CA LEU A 390 -102.85 28.62 37.53
C LEU A 390 -103.94 28.03 38.44
N LYS A 391 -103.65 26.93 39.14
CA LYS A 391 -104.59 26.31 40.10
C LYS A 391 -104.86 27.20 41.30
N ASP A 392 -103.85 27.87 41.83
CA ASP A 392 -103.99 28.82 42.94
C ASP A 392 -104.84 30.01 42.52
N PHE A 393 -104.57 30.57 41.33
CA PHE A 393 -105.38 31.64 40.75
C PHE A 393 -106.84 31.21 40.53
N ALA A 394 -107.07 30.03 39.93
CA ALA A 394 -108.41 29.48 39.72
C ALA A 394 -109.14 29.21 41.05
N GLY A 395 -108.42 28.72 42.06
CA GLY A 395 -108.93 28.55 43.42
C GLY A 395 -109.39 29.86 44.04
N ASN A 396 -108.57 30.93 43.93
CA ASN A 396 -108.93 32.26 44.40
C ASN A 396 -110.18 32.81 43.71
N ILE A 397 -110.34 32.58 42.40
CA ILE A 397 -111.55 32.95 41.66
C ILE A 397 -112.77 32.17 42.16
N ASN A 398 -112.66 30.85 42.28
CA ASN A 398 -113.76 30.01 42.76
C ASN A 398 -114.23 30.44 44.15
N ASN A 399 -113.29 30.68 45.07
CA ASN A 399 -113.62 31.17 46.41
C ASN A 399 -114.35 32.52 46.36
N ARG A 400 -113.91 33.44 45.48
CA ARG A 400 -114.59 34.73 45.32
C ARG A 400 -115.98 34.58 44.71
N ILE A 401 -116.17 33.68 43.75
CA ILE A 401 -117.47 33.39 43.15
C ILE A 401 -118.42 32.78 44.17
N SER A 402 -117.96 31.81 44.97
CA SER A 402 -118.75 31.24 46.06
C SER A 402 -119.16 32.31 47.07
N GLY A 403 -118.21 33.16 47.50
CA GLY A 403 -118.54 34.28 48.39
C GLY A 403 -119.59 35.23 47.81
N VAL A 404 -119.47 35.61 46.53
CA VAL A 404 -120.49 36.45 45.87
C VAL A 404 -121.85 35.75 45.77
N ALA A 405 -121.86 34.44 45.52
CA ALA A 405 -123.10 33.67 45.47
C ALA A 405 -123.78 33.60 46.84
N ASP A 406 -123.01 33.36 47.91
CA ASP A 406 -123.50 33.31 49.28
C ASP A 406 -124.03 34.68 49.72
N ASP A 407 -123.28 35.77 49.48
CA ASP A 407 -123.74 37.15 49.74
C ASP A 407 -125.04 37.48 48.99
N ALA A 408 -125.15 37.09 47.72
CA ALA A 408 -126.36 37.32 46.93
C ALA A 408 -127.56 36.51 47.48
N ASN A 409 -127.36 35.23 47.81
CA ASN A 409 -128.39 34.36 48.38
C ASN A 409 -128.86 34.88 49.76
N ALA A 410 -127.92 35.37 50.58
CA ALA A 410 -128.20 35.99 51.87
C ALA A 410 -128.99 37.30 51.71
N GLY A 411 -128.63 38.14 50.75
CA GLY A 411 -129.38 39.35 50.39
C GLY A 411 -130.82 39.06 49.94
N VAL A 412 -131.04 38.02 49.13
CA VAL A 412 -132.39 37.55 48.75
C VAL A 412 -133.15 37.06 49.98
N SER A 413 -132.50 36.32 50.87
CA SER A 413 -133.10 35.87 52.14
C SER A 413 -133.52 37.07 53.00
N SER A 414 -132.68 38.10 53.11
CA SER A 414 -132.99 39.37 53.78
C SER A 414 -134.25 40.02 53.20
N ALA A 415 -134.33 40.12 51.87
CA ALA A 415 -135.50 40.68 51.18
C ALA A 415 -136.77 39.83 51.40
N MET A 416 -136.66 38.50 51.36
CA MET A 416 -137.78 37.58 51.64
C MET A 416 -138.26 37.70 53.09
N ALA A 417 -137.34 37.81 54.06
CA ALA A 417 -137.66 38.00 55.47
C ALA A 417 -138.42 39.31 55.69
N MET A 418 -138.02 40.39 55.02
CA MET A 418 -138.73 41.67 55.04
C MET A 418 -140.10 41.62 54.36
N ALA A 419 -140.21 40.89 53.24
CA ALA A 419 -141.46 40.71 52.51
C ALA A 419 -142.50 39.94 53.33
N ALA A 420 -142.06 38.95 54.12
CA ALA A 420 -142.92 38.15 54.97
C ALA A 420 -143.48 38.91 56.20
N LEU A 421 -143.00 40.13 56.48
CA LEU A 421 -143.47 40.93 57.63
C LEU A 421 -144.93 41.37 57.45
N PRO A 422 -145.85 40.99 58.36
CA PRO A 422 -147.22 41.49 58.34
C PRO A 422 -147.28 43.02 58.45
N GLN A 423 -148.35 43.60 57.92
CA GLN A 423 -148.63 45.03 57.96
C GLN A 423 -149.80 45.32 58.93
N ALA A 424 -149.71 46.42 59.68
CA ALA A 424 -150.79 46.88 60.54
C ALA A 424 -152.05 47.23 59.71
N TYR A 425 -153.19 46.62 60.06
CA TYR A 425 -154.48 46.84 59.40
C TYR A 425 -155.51 47.56 60.30
N ILE A 426 -155.16 47.87 61.56
CA ILE A 426 -156.05 48.54 62.52
C ILE A 426 -155.72 50.04 62.57
N PRO A 427 -156.68 50.95 62.27
CA PRO A 427 -156.46 52.39 62.29
C PRO A 427 -155.95 52.91 63.65
N GLY A 428 -154.95 53.79 63.60
CA GLY A 428 -154.31 54.41 64.76
C GLY A 428 -153.42 53.51 65.62
N LYS A 429 -153.34 52.21 65.31
CA LYS A 429 -152.45 51.26 66.00
C LYS A 429 -151.14 51.06 65.24
N SER A 430 -150.08 50.84 65.99
CA SER A 430 -148.77 50.45 65.46
C SER A 430 -148.57 48.95 65.67
N MET A 431 -147.83 48.29 64.78
CA MET A 431 -147.49 46.88 64.86
C MET A 431 -145.98 46.71 64.75
N LEU A 432 -145.42 45.93 65.67
CA LEU A 432 -144.05 45.41 65.59
C LEU A 432 -144.12 43.98 65.02
N THR A 433 -143.31 43.68 64.01
CA THR A 433 -143.29 42.39 63.33
C THR A 433 -141.89 41.81 63.26
N GLY A 434 -141.81 40.48 63.21
CA GLY A 434 -140.59 39.73 62.98
C GLY A 434 -140.79 38.75 61.83
N GLY A 435 -139.78 38.59 61.00
CA GLY A 435 -139.77 37.71 59.84
C GLY A 435 -138.47 36.94 59.80
N MET A 436 -138.54 35.71 59.29
CA MET A 436 -137.37 34.88 59.03
C MET A 436 -137.55 34.25 57.65
N ALA A 437 -136.46 34.11 56.91
CA ALA A 437 -136.46 33.46 55.62
C ALA A 437 -135.17 32.68 55.41
N THR A 438 -135.23 31.72 54.49
CA THR A 438 -134.06 30.98 54.02
C THR A 438 -134.16 30.81 52.51
N TYR A 439 -133.01 30.94 51.83
CA TYR A 439 -132.89 30.75 50.39
C TYR A 439 -131.51 30.17 50.06
N ASN A 440 -131.47 29.05 49.33
CA ASN A 440 -130.24 28.37 48.88
C ASN A 440 -129.17 28.16 49.96
N GLY A 441 -129.57 27.80 51.19
CA GLY A 441 -128.65 27.51 52.29
C GLY A 441 -128.33 28.73 53.17
N GLU A 442 -128.65 29.94 52.71
CA GLU A 442 -128.55 31.17 53.49
C GLU A 442 -129.85 31.44 54.26
N SER A 443 -129.76 32.26 55.29
CA SER A 443 -130.88 32.63 56.16
C SER A 443 -130.84 34.10 56.53
N ALA A 444 -132.00 34.68 56.80
CA ALA A 444 -132.07 36.05 57.28
C ALA A 444 -133.22 36.25 58.25
N VAL A 445 -133.05 37.24 59.12
CA VAL A 445 -134.05 37.72 60.04
C VAL A 445 -134.38 39.17 59.71
N ALA A 446 -135.64 39.55 59.84
CA ALA A 446 -136.11 40.91 59.67
C ALA A 446 -137.00 41.34 60.81
N VAL A 447 -136.93 42.61 61.16
CA VAL A 447 -137.81 43.27 62.13
C VAL A 447 -138.50 44.44 61.44
N GLY A 448 -139.80 44.56 61.65
CA GLY A 448 -140.65 45.55 61.01
C GLY A 448 -141.41 46.39 62.02
N PHE A 449 -141.63 47.66 61.67
CA PHE A 449 -142.57 48.54 62.32
C PHE A 449 -143.56 49.05 61.27
N SER A 450 -144.87 48.93 61.53
CA SER A 450 -145.87 49.53 60.65
C SER A 450 -146.94 50.26 61.44
N LYS A 451 -147.49 51.34 60.86
CA LYS A 451 -148.55 52.14 61.46
C LYS A 451 -149.56 52.56 60.40
N LEU A 452 -150.84 52.35 60.69
CA LEU A 452 -151.95 52.89 59.92
C LEU A 452 -152.42 54.18 60.61
N SER A 453 -152.60 55.27 59.86
CA SER A 453 -153.08 56.54 60.39
C SER A 453 -154.47 56.40 61.01
N ASP A 454 -154.81 57.31 61.92
CA ASP A 454 -156.07 57.25 62.68
C ASP A 454 -157.31 57.27 61.78
N ASN A 455 -157.22 57.93 60.62
CA ASN A 455 -158.28 57.96 59.60
C ASN A 455 -158.26 56.78 58.62
N GLY A 456 -157.36 55.80 58.80
CA GLY A 456 -157.22 54.64 57.93
C GLY A 456 -156.62 54.90 56.55
N ARG A 457 -156.28 56.16 56.22
CA ARG A 457 -155.89 56.54 54.86
C ARG A 457 -154.41 56.38 54.56
N TRP A 458 -153.51 56.51 55.53
CA TRP A 458 -152.06 56.41 55.30
C TRP A 458 -151.47 55.23 56.06
N VAL A 459 -150.69 54.39 55.38
CA VAL A 459 -149.91 53.33 56.01
C VAL A 459 -148.43 53.59 55.83
N LEU A 460 -147.66 53.52 56.92
CA LEU A 460 -146.22 53.56 56.92
C LEU A 460 -145.69 52.19 57.34
N LYS A 461 -144.69 51.66 56.63
CA LYS A 461 -143.97 50.43 56.99
C LYS A 461 -142.47 50.69 56.91
N MET A 462 -141.77 50.36 57.98
CA MET A 462 -140.31 50.35 58.08
C MET A 462 -139.88 48.93 58.40
N SER A 463 -138.78 48.47 57.82
CA SER A 463 -138.19 47.18 58.14
C SER A 463 -136.66 47.25 58.12
N GLY A 464 -136.02 46.47 58.98
CA GLY A 464 -134.59 46.19 58.96
C GLY A 464 -134.37 44.68 58.88
N SER A 465 -133.30 44.24 58.23
CA SER A 465 -132.92 42.83 58.13
C SER A 465 -131.45 42.63 58.44
N ALA A 466 -131.11 41.41 58.86
CA ALA A 466 -129.75 40.91 58.96
C ALA A 466 -129.71 39.46 58.46
N ASP A 467 -128.70 39.11 57.67
CA ASP A 467 -128.55 37.77 57.09
C ASP A 467 -127.33 37.01 57.62
N SER A 468 -127.24 35.72 57.27
CA SER A 468 -126.20 34.80 57.74
C SER A 468 -124.79 35.12 57.23
N GLN A 469 -124.65 35.93 56.17
CA GLN A 469 -123.35 36.47 55.73
C GLN A 469 -122.94 37.74 56.50
N GLY A 470 -123.77 38.18 57.45
CA GLY A 470 -123.51 39.34 58.31
C GLY A 470 -123.85 40.67 57.65
N ASN A 471 -124.54 40.66 56.50
CA ASN A 471 -125.02 41.87 55.86
C ASN A 471 -126.32 42.35 56.54
N ALA A 472 -126.52 43.66 56.58
CA ALA A 472 -127.71 44.28 57.15
C ALA A 472 -128.37 45.23 56.14
N GLY A 473 -129.70 45.20 56.10
CA GLY A 473 -130.51 46.00 55.18
C GLY A 473 -131.60 46.77 55.91
N ALA A 474 -132.07 47.87 55.32
CA ALA A 474 -133.24 48.61 55.80
C ALA A 474 -134.11 49.09 54.64
N ALA A 475 -135.42 49.11 54.84
CA ALA A 475 -136.39 49.57 53.86
C ALA A 475 -137.52 50.36 54.55
N ILE A 476 -138.07 51.35 53.84
CA ILE A 476 -139.22 52.13 54.28
C ILE A 476 -140.18 52.34 53.10
N GLY A 477 -141.47 52.22 53.35
CA GLY A 477 -142.52 52.43 52.35
C GLY A 477 -143.75 53.08 52.97
N ALA A 478 -144.45 53.89 52.17
CA ALA A 478 -145.70 54.51 52.55
C ALA A 478 -146.78 54.25 51.48
N GLY A 479 -148.03 54.06 51.89
CA GLY A 479 -149.16 53.84 51.00
C GLY A 479 -150.40 54.64 51.42
N PHE A 480 -151.27 54.95 50.47
CA PHE A 480 -152.49 55.72 50.69
C PHE A 480 -153.75 54.98 50.20
N HIS A 481 -154.79 54.91 51.05
CA HIS A 481 -156.12 54.37 50.73
C HIS A 481 -157.09 55.53 50.44
N PHE A 482 -157.69 55.51 49.24
CA PHE A 482 -158.63 56.53 48.77
C PHE A 482 -160.08 56.16 49.06
#